data_AF-A0A7Y6CYL9-F1
#
_entry.id   AF-A0A7Y6CYL9-F1
#
_cell.length_a   1.000
_cell.length_b   1.000
_cell.length_c   1.000
_cell.angle_alpha   90.00
_cell.angle_beta   90.00
_cell.angle_gamma   90.00
#
_symmetry.space_group_name_H-M   'P 1'
#
loop_
_entity.id
_entity.type
_entity.pdbx_description
1 polymer ?
#
loop_
_entity_poly.entity_id
_entity_poly.type
_entity_poly.pdbx_seq_one_letter_code
_entity_poly.pdbx_strand_id
1 'polypeptide(L)'
;MSDIQDSEANLPPDRTPGAAPAKPVSADASGAPAASQTPAQPSVAPATTVVAAAATAGTPTTPAQPGPGAQTVAEATEAQATGQAQQSVYTSLPPPPHHAGDAPWAQTWRFLTARLRQLSDKAGRRVMQRTLKIGVSARIFHPESGAKGLRSKTLQYLEESIAQWVMSRDVLVFMIPTVNTNGLVHPSNIRLRDYAKHLDGLVLQGGADVSPQSYAQAATRPEWSGDRVRDMYELELLHEFIEAGKPVLGICRGCQLINVAFGGTLYQDIASDVPTAIPHVNEQYDSNYHALHFPQGSSLAGMVKTENAIVNSIHHQAVHNLGRDLSVEAVSGPDQIVEAIRYRKAPFVMGLQWHPEFHRAGGPELLDCTPILDSFLRAARETRF
;
A
#
# COMPACT_ATOMS: atom_id res chain seq x y z
N MET A 1 62.65 9.60 -22.82
CA MET A 1 63.20 8.33 -23.34
C MET A 1 62.02 7.39 -23.52
N SER A 2 61.42 7.12 -24.67
CA SER A 2 61.54 7.54 -26.08
C SER A 2 60.21 7.05 -26.72
N ASP A 3 59.38 7.91 -27.28
CA ASP A 3 59.09 8.11 -28.72
C ASP A 3 58.84 6.85 -29.58
N ILE A 4 57.60 6.69 -30.12
CA ILE A 4 57.19 6.86 -31.56
C ILE A 4 57.30 5.50 -32.33
N GLN A 5 56.33 4.97 -33.09
CA GLN A 5 55.73 5.50 -34.33
C GLN A 5 54.54 4.66 -34.87
N ASP A 6 53.66 5.36 -35.60
CA ASP A 6 52.55 4.90 -36.46
C ASP A 6 52.95 4.01 -37.66
N SER A 7 51.97 3.30 -38.24
CA SER A 7 51.75 3.33 -39.70
C SER A 7 50.36 2.82 -40.12
N GLU A 8 49.60 3.72 -40.75
CA GLU A 8 48.45 3.44 -41.63
C GLU A 8 48.90 2.90 -43.00
N ALA A 9 47.96 2.25 -43.69
CA ALA A 9 47.59 2.43 -45.12
C ALA A 9 47.46 1.08 -45.87
N ASN A 10 46.27 0.78 -46.42
CA ASN A 10 45.90 1.08 -47.82
C ASN A 10 44.65 0.28 -48.28
N LEU A 11 43.58 1.00 -48.64
CA LEU A 11 42.53 0.63 -49.63
C LEU A 11 43.07 0.96 -51.06
N PRO A 12 42.37 0.87 -52.22
CA PRO A 12 41.12 0.20 -52.71
C PRO A 12 41.45 -0.59 -54.05
N PRO A 13 40.59 -0.86 -55.09
CA PRO A 13 39.22 -0.41 -55.36
C PRO A 13 38.17 -1.37 -56.00
N ASP A 14 36.93 -0.93 -55.76
CA ASP A 14 35.67 -0.92 -56.52
C ASP A 14 35.60 -1.46 -57.97
N ARG A 15 34.51 -2.18 -58.29
CA ARG A 15 33.66 -2.05 -59.51
C ARG A 15 32.49 -3.05 -59.53
N THR A 16 31.26 -2.54 -59.43
CA THR A 16 30.00 -3.08 -60.02
C THR A 16 29.92 -2.68 -61.53
N PRO A 17 28.92 -3.02 -62.40
CA PRO A 17 27.50 -3.42 -62.17
C PRO A 17 26.84 -4.40 -63.20
N GLY A 18 25.54 -4.72 -63.01
CA GLY A 18 24.60 -5.20 -64.06
C GLY A 18 23.68 -6.36 -63.60
N ALA A 19 22.43 -6.13 -63.16
CA ALA A 19 21.19 -5.89 -63.92
C ALA A 19 20.45 -7.17 -64.40
N ALA A 20 19.33 -7.52 -63.74
CA ALA A 20 18.01 -7.79 -64.37
C ALA A 20 16.96 -8.30 -63.33
N PRO A 21 15.74 -7.74 -63.30
CA PRO A 21 14.61 -8.24 -62.51
C PRO A 21 13.67 -9.12 -63.34
N ALA A 22 13.16 -10.22 -62.75
CA ALA A 22 12.10 -11.02 -63.37
C ALA A 22 10.72 -10.40 -63.13
N LYS A 23 9.98 -10.20 -64.23
CA LYS A 23 8.62 -9.64 -64.31
C LYS A 23 7.53 -10.72 -64.12
N PRO A 24 6.27 -10.32 -63.87
CA PRO A 24 5.15 -11.19 -63.51
C PRO A 24 4.45 -11.79 -64.74
N VAL A 25 3.70 -12.88 -64.52
CA VAL A 25 2.81 -13.49 -65.51
C VAL A 25 1.36 -13.38 -65.02
N SER A 26 0.54 -12.69 -65.79
CA SER A 26 -0.93 -12.81 -65.91
C SER A 26 -1.20 -13.27 -67.36
N ALA A 27 -2.28 -13.90 -67.80
CA ALA A 27 -3.59 -14.31 -67.28
C ALA A 27 -4.07 -15.48 -68.17
N ASP A 28 -5.06 -16.26 -67.75
CA ASP A 28 -6.30 -16.35 -68.54
C ASP A 28 -7.46 -17.03 -67.79
N ALA A 29 -8.67 -16.59 -68.15
CA ALA A 29 -9.95 -16.83 -67.49
C ALA A 29 -10.72 -18.02 -68.07
N SER A 30 -11.64 -18.60 -67.30
CA SER A 30 -13.03 -18.91 -67.71
C SER A 30 -13.80 -19.74 -66.66
N GLY A 31 -15.08 -19.39 -66.43
CA GLY A 31 -16.07 -20.25 -65.76
C GLY A 31 -16.83 -19.66 -64.57
N ALA A 32 -17.90 -18.89 -64.83
CA ALA A 32 -18.94 -18.49 -63.86
C ALA A 32 -20.06 -19.58 -63.78
N PRO A 33 -21.18 -19.36 -63.05
CA PRO A 33 -21.38 -19.03 -61.64
C PRO A 33 -22.36 -20.02 -60.93
N ALA A 34 -22.45 -20.04 -59.59
CA ALA A 34 -23.61 -20.62 -58.91
C ALA A 34 -23.89 -20.03 -57.51
N ALA A 35 -25.08 -19.43 -57.40
CA ALA A 35 -26.01 -19.39 -56.26
C ALA A 35 -25.58 -18.78 -54.91
N SER A 36 -25.99 -17.52 -54.74
CA SER A 36 -26.77 -16.98 -53.61
C SER A 36 -27.09 -17.90 -52.42
N GLN A 37 -26.67 -17.48 -51.21
CA GLN A 37 -27.48 -17.51 -49.98
C GLN A 37 -26.80 -16.73 -48.83
N THR A 38 -27.56 -15.81 -48.23
CA THR A 38 -27.36 -15.14 -46.94
C THR A 38 -28.79 -14.86 -46.43
N PRO A 39 -29.12 -14.81 -45.13
CA PRO A 39 -28.31 -14.97 -43.90
C PRO A 39 -28.87 -15.99 -42.89
N ALA A 40 -28.09 -16.34 -41.88
CA ALA A 40 -28.62 -16.75 -40.57
C ALA A 40 -27.75 -16.19 -39.44
N GLN A 41 -28.32 -15.29 -38.65
CA GLN A 41 -27.78 -14.81 -37.37
C GLN A 41 -27.85 -15.95 -36.34
N PRO A 42 -26.84 -16.12 -35.46
CA PRO A 42 -27.04 -16.82 -34.19
C PRO A 42 -27.56 -15.83 -33.14
N SER A 43 -28.62 -16.24 -32.47
CA SER A 43 -29.36 -15.49 -31.46
C SER A 43 -28.53 -15.25 -30.20
N VAL A 44 -28.52 -14.02 -29.71
CA VAL A 44 -27.96 -13.62 -28.41
C VAL A 44 -28.96 -13.99 -27.32
N ALA A 45 -28.58 -14.89 -26.41
CA ALA A 45 -29.32 -15.15 -25.18
C ALA A 45 -29.06 -14.02 -24.16
N PRO A 46 -30.07 -13.53 -23.42
CA PRO A 46 -29.91 -12.39 -22.52
C PRO A 46 -29.16 -12.81 -21.25
N ALA A 47 -28.08 -12.08 -20.93
CA ALA A 47 -27.40 -12.16 -19.66
C ALA A 47 -28.27 -11.54 -18.56
N THR A 48 -28.65 -12.37 -17.59
CA THR A 48 -29.42 -11.99 -16.41
C THR A 48 -28.58 -11.03 -15.56
N THR A 49 -29.02 -9.77 -15.51
CA THR A 49 -28.42 -8.73 -14.67
C THR A 49 -28.91 -8.91 -13.23
N VAL A 50 -28.02 -9.32 -12.32
CA VAL A 50 -28.31 -9.31 -10.88
C VAL A 50 -28.07 -7.89 -10.37
N VAL A 51 -29.16 -7.20 -10.07
CA VAL A 51 -29.17 -5.85 -9.48
C VAL A 51 -28.97 -6.00 -7.97
N ALA A 52 -27.84 -5.52 -7.45
CA ALA A 52 -27.63 -5.36 -6.01
C ALA A 52 -28.49 -4.19 -5.49
N ALA A 53 -29.52 -4.51 -4.71
CA ALA A 53 -30.43 -3.54 -4.12
C ALA A 53 -29.78 -2.85 -2.90
N ALA A 54 -29.79 -1.51 -2.93
CA ALA A 54 -29.41 -0.66 -1.82
C ALA A 54 -30.45 -0.74 -0.69
N ALA A 55 -29.99 -1.08 0.52
CA ALA A 55 -30.81 -1.04 1.73
C ALA A 55 -30.95 0.41 2.22
N THR A 56 -32.17 0.94 2.17
CA THR A 56 -32.58 2.20 2.79
C THR A 56 -32.83 2.00 4.29
N ALA A 57 -32.09 2.71 5.13
CA ALA A 57 -32.31 2.79 6.57
C ALA A 57 -33.53 3.67 6.89
N GLY A 58 -34.45 3.15 7.70
CA GLY A 58 -35.61 3.87 8.24
C GLY A 58 -35.31 4.55 9.58
N THR A 59 -35.84 5.76 9.75
CA THR A 59 -35.85 6.57 10.98
C THR A 59 -37.05 6.17 11.87
N PRO A 60 -37.03 6.47 13.19
CA PRO A 60 -37.74 5.69 14.21
C PRO A 60 -39.12 6.26 14.58
N THR A 61 -39.98 5.41 15.13
CA THR A 61 -41.22 5.82 15.80
C THR A 61 -41.46 5.01 17.08
N THR A 62 -41.55 5.71 18.20
CA THR A 62 -42.22 5.28 19.46
C THR A 62 -43.55 6.05 19.52
N PRO A 63 -44.66 5.48 20.05
CA PRO A 63 -44.99 5.75 21.46
C PRO A 63 -45.79 4.68 22.24
N ALA A 64 -45.65 4.78 23.57
CA ALA A 64 -46.65 4.62 24.65
C ALA A 64 -47.11 3.23 25.18
N GLN A 65 -47.03 3.11 26.51
CA GLN A 65 -47.63 2.09 27.39
C GLN A 65 -49.16 2.29 27.61
N PRO A 66 -49.84 1.37 28.36
CA PRO A 66 -50.05 1.59 29.81
C PRO A 66 -49.89 0.32 30.70
N GLY A 67 -49.62 0.53 32.01
CA GLY A 67 -49.53 -0.49 33.10
C GLY A 67 -50.90 -0.93 33.67
N PRO A 68 -51.07 -1.30 34.96
CA PRO A 68 -50.11 -1.47 36.07
C PRO A 68 -50.29 -2.80 36.88
N GLY A 69 -49.39 -3.07 37.85
CA GLY A 69 -49.55 -4.12 38.87
C GLY A 69 -48.49 -4.03 39.97
N ALA A 70 -48.94 -3.69 41.18
CA ALA A 70 -48.14 -3.27 42.33
C ALA A 70 -47.47 -4.41 43.12
N GLN A 71 -46.33 -4.12 43.76
CA GLN A 71 -46.00 -4.58 45.12
C GLN A 71 -44.97 -3.65 45.80
N THR A 72 -45.42 -3.11 46.93
CA THR A 72 -44.80 -2.34 48.03
C THR A 72 -43.84 -3.20 48.87
N VAL A 73 -42.90 -2.79 49.75
CA VAL A 73 -42.36 -1.54 50.35
C VAL A 73 -41.16 -1.96 51.24
N ALA A 74 -40.31 -0.99 51.65
CA ALA A 74 -39.40 -0.96 52.82
C ALA A 74 -37.90 -1.12 52.48
N GLU A 75 -36.96 -0.34 53.00
CA GLU A 75 -36.93 0.93 53.74
C GLU A 75 -35.45 1.36 53.68
N ALA A 76 -35.18 2.62 53.35
CA ALA A 76 -33.82 3.17 53.30
C ALA A 76 -33.53 3.93 54.59
N THR A 77 -32.41 3.63 55.24
CA THR A 77 -31.85 4.47 56.32
C THR A 77 -30.48 4.96 55.89
N GLU A 78 -30.30 6.28 56.00
CA GLU A 78 -29.10 7.03 55.67
C GLU A 78 -27.90 6.63 56.53
N ALA A 79 -26.73 6.44 55.91
CA ALA A 79 -25.45 6.47 56.59
C ALA A 79 -24.47 7.35 55.80
N GLN A 80 -24.12 8.47 56.41
CA GLN A 80 -23.11 9.43 55.98
C GLN A 80 -21.74 8.76 55.85
N ALA A 81 -21.12 8.85 54.66
CA ALA A 81 -19.73 8.48 54.45
C ALA A 81 -18.90 9.75 54.14
N THR A 82 -18.16 10.20 55.13
CA THR A 82 -17.13 11.23 55.05
C THR A 82 -15.92 10.69 54.27
N GLY A 83 -15.82 11.05 52.99
CA GLY A 83 -14.64 10.76 52.17
C GLY A 83 -13.48 11.70 52.53
N GLN A 84 -12.53 11.21 53.34
CA GLN A 84 -11.24 11.87 53.56
C GLN A 84 -10.36 11.69 52.31
N ALA A 85 -9.86 12.82 51.80
CA ALA A 85 -8.89 12.89 50.73
C ALA A 85 -7.55 12.26 51.18
N GLN A 86 -7.15 11.17 50.52
CA GLN A 86 -5.88 10.52 50.72
C GLN A 86 -4.78 11.35 50.04
N GLN A 87 -4.10 12.20 50.81
CA GLN A 87 -2.89 12.91 50.37
C GLN A 87 -1.77 11.89 50.12
N SER A 88 -1.37 11.75 48.86
CA SER A 88 -0.16 11.05 48.46
C SER A 88 1.07 11.76 49.01
N VAL A 89 1.69 11.18 50.03
CA VAL A 89 2.97 11.62 50.57
C VAL A 89 4.06 11.34 49.53
N TYR A 90 4.59 12.40 48.91
CA TYR A 90 5.86 12.31 48.18
C TYR A 90 6.96 12.10 49.21
N THR A 91 7.40 10.85 49.38
CA THR A 91 8.61 10.55 50.14
C THR A 91 9.81 11.05 49.32
N SER A 92 10.36 12.20 49.71
CA SER A 92 11.63 12.68 49.15
C SER A 92 12.73 11.69 49.50
N LEU A 93 13.38 11.10 48.48
CA LEU A 93 14.61 10.33 48.69
C LEU A 93 15.64 11.18 49.43
N PRO A 94 16.35 10.63 50.45
CA PRO A 94 17.41 11.37 51.12
C PRO A 94 18.55 11.69 50.13
N PRO A 95 19.20 12.86 50.26
CA PRO A 95 20.33 13.19 49.41
C PRO A 95 21.47 12.17 49.60
N PRO A 96 22.25 11.87 48.56
CA PRO A 96 23.36 10.93 48.66
C PRO A 96 24.41 11.44 49.65
N PRO A 97 25.15 10.55 50.33
CA PRO A 97 26.09 10.92 51.38
C PRO A 97 27.19 11.85 50.86
N HIS A 98 27.51 12.87 51.66
CA HIS A 98 28.62 13.78 51.42
C HIS A 98 29.96 13.04 51.57
N HIS A 99 30.70 12.89 50.48
CA HIS A 99 32.12 12.53 50.55
C HIS A 99 32.93 13.81 50.78
N ALA A 100 33.62 13.88 51.92
CA ALA A 100 34.60 14.92 52.20
C ALA A 100 35.79 14.77 51.22
N GLY A 101 35.76 15.56 50.14
CA GLY A 101 36.82 15.56 49.11
C GLY A 101 36.39 15.99 47.71
N ASP A 102 35.09 16.11 47.43
CA ASP A 102 34.63 16.50 46.09
C ASP A 102 34.83 18.01 45.84
N ALA A 103 35.70 18.32 44.88
CA ALA A 103 35.97 19.70 44.46
C ALA A 103 34.67 20.40 44.03
N PRO A 104 34.47 21.68 44.39
CA PRO A 104 33.22 22.42 44.12
C PRO A 104 32.77 22.36 42.66
N TRP A 105 33.74 22.28 41.74
CA TRP A 105 33.51 22.21 40.30
C TRP A 105 32.82 20.90 39.85
N ALA A 106 33.07 19.77 40.53
CA ALA A 106 32.56 18.46 40.12
C ALA A 106 31.04 18.35 40.34
N GLN A 107 30.54 18.98 41.41
CA GLN A 107 29.10 19.08 41.67
C GLN A 107 28.42 20.01 40.66
N THR A 108 29.01 21.16 40.36
CA THR A 108 28.48 22.09 39.34
C THR A 108 28.40 21.44 37.96
N TRP A 109 29.42 20.65 37.57
CA TRP A 109 29.40 19.90 36.30
C TRP A 109 28.33 18.79 36.29
N ARG A 110 28.08 18.11 37.41
CA ARG A 110 26.99 17.13 37.53
C ARG A 110 25.61 17.78 37.36
N PHE A 111 25.40 18.96 37.94
CA PHE A 111 24.15 19.72 37.74
C PHE A 111 23.99 20.22 36.31
N LEU A 112 25.05 20.75 35.70
CA LEU A 112 25.04 21.21 34.29
C LEU A 112 24.77 20.05 33.32
N THR A 113 25.44 18.91 33.50
CA THR A 113 25.24 17.71 32.66
C THR A 113 23.87 17.08 32.87
N ALA A 114 23.36 17.00 34.11
CA ALA A 114 22.01 16.53 34.38
C ALA A 114 20.94 17.45 33.76
N ARG A 115 21.13 18.77 33.82
CA ARG A 115 20.22 19.75 33.22
C ARG A 115 20.27 19.72 31.68
N LEU A 116 21.46 19.57 31.09
CA LEU A 116 21.63 19.35 29.65
C LEU A 116 20.96 18.05 29.20
N ARG A 117 21.12 16.96 29.96
CA ARG A 117 20.45 15.68 29.70
C ARG A 117 18.94 15.80 29.83
N GLN A 118 18.43 16.47 30.86
CA GLN A 118 16.99 16.69 31.05
C GLN A 118 16.39 17.57 29.94
N LEU A 119 17.11 18.59 29.48
CA LEU A 119 16.70 19.42 28.33
C LEU A 119 16.74 18.63 27.02
N SER A 120 17.78 17.82 26.81
CA SER A 120 17.89 16.88 25.68
C SER A 120 16.77 15.85 25.68
N ASP A 121 16.46 15.26 26.84
CA ASP A 121 15.36 14.30 27.00
C ASP A 121 13.99 14.96 26.79
N LYS A 122 13.83 16.23 27.18
CA LYS A 122 12.59 16.99 26.95
C LYS A 122 12.44 17.41 25.49
N ALA A 123 13.53 17.77 24.82
CA ALA A 123 13.56 18.04 23.38
C ALA A 123 13.31 16.76 22.58
N GLY A 124 13.96 15.64 22.93
CA GLY A 124 13.74 14.31 22.38
C GLY A 124 12.30 13.84 22.57
N ARG A 125 11.72 14.01 23.77
CA ARG A 125 10.29 13.73 24.02
C ARG A 125 9.37 14.60 23.16
N ARG A 126 9.68 15.89 22.96
CA ARG A 126 8.87 16.80 22.13
C ARG A 126 8.97 16.46 20.64
N VAL A 127 10.12 15.97 20.17
CA VAL A 127 10.30 15.42 18.81
C VAL A 127 9.53 14.12 18.65
N MET A 128 9.55 13.24 19.64
CA MET A 128 8.78 11.98 19.66
C MET A 128 7.25 12.18 19.79
N GLN A 129 6.80 13.30 20.38
CA GLN A 129 5.38 13.60 20.63
C GLN A 129 4.67 14.36 19.51
N ARG A 130 5.38 14.81 18.46
CA ARG A 130 4.71 15.49 17.34
C ARG A 130 4.00 14.47 16.47
N THR A 131 2.70 14.66 16.28
CA THR A 131 1.85 13.88 15.39
C THR A 131 2.50 13.70 14.02
N LEU A 132 2.55 12.46 13.54
CA LEU A 132 3.09 12.13 12.22
C LEU A 132 2.09 12.52 11.13
N LYS A 133 2.58 12.94 9.97
CA LYS A 133 1.77 13.20 8.79
C LYS A 133 2.01 12.11 7.77
N ILE A 134 1.07 11.18 7.61
CA ILE A 134 1.22 10.07 6.68
C ILE A 134 0.37 10.31 5.44
N GLY A 135 1.02 10.23 4.28
CA GLY A 135 0.34 10.28 2.99
C GLY A 135 -0.26 8.94 2.64
N VAL A 136 -1.49 8.93 2.12
CA VAL A 136 -2.09 7.75 1.47
C VAL A 136 -2.39 8.10 0.03
N SER A 137 -1.88 7.32 -0.92
CA SER A 137 -2.12 7.57 -2.35
C SER A 137 -3.62 7.48 -2.68
N ALA A 138 -4.16 8.38 -3.49
CA ALA A 138 -5.56 8.28 -3.92
C ALA A 138 -5.80 7.11 -4.89
N ARG A 139 -6.98 6.49 -4.79
CA ARG A 139 -7.56 5.67 -5.85
C ARG A 139 -8.21 6.55 -6.92
N ILE A 140 -8.26 6.06 -8.15
CA ILE A 140 -8.92 6.74 -9.27
C ILE A 140 -10.15 5.93 -9.67
N PHE A 141 -11.29 6.60 -9.73
CA PHE A 141 -12.47 6.11 -10.42
C PHE A 141 -12.51 6.75 -11.80
N HIS A 142 -12.44 5.93 -12.84
CA HIS A 142 -12.52 6.40 -14.22
C HIS A 142 -13.99 6.54 -14.66
N PRO A 143 -14.33 7.58 -15.45
CA PRO A 143 -15.70 7.82 -15.85
C PRO A 143 -16.24 6.69 -16.73
N GLU A 144 -17.48 6.29 -16.46
CA GLU A 144 -18.18 5.27 -17.24
C GLU A 144 -18.87 5.91 -18.45
N SER A 145 -18.72 5.28 -19.62
CA SER A 145 -19.34 5.75 -20.86
C SER A 145 -20.86 5.77 -20.74
N GLY A 146 -21.48 6.91 -21.07
CA GLY A 146 -22.93 7.09 -21.02
C GLY A 146 -23.51 7.32 -19.61
N ALA A 147 -22.69 7.26 -18.55
CA ALA A 147 -23.16 7.58 -17.20
C ALA A 147 -23.43 9.08 -17.02
N LYS A 148 -24.23 9.42 -16.01
CA LYS A 148 -24.49 10.81 -15.57
C LYS A 148 -24.01 11.00 -14.13
N GLY A 149 -23.82 12.26 -13.73
CA GLY A 149 -23.50 12.61 -12.35
C GLY A 149 -22.05 12.30 -11.97
N LEU A 150 -21.85 11.66 -10.82
CA LEU A 150 -20.50 11.33 -10.33
C LEU A 150 -19.81 10.26 -11.17
N ARG A 151 -20.56 9.29 -11.69
CA ARG A 151 -20.04 8.19 -12.52
C ARG A 151 -19.53 8.64 -13.88
N SER A 152 -19.85 9.87 -14.31
CA SER A 152 -19.37 10.46 -15.56
C SER A 152 -18.12 11.33 -15.37
N LYS A 153 -17.54 11.35 -14.16
CA LYS A 153 -16.37 12.17 -13.82
C LYS A 153 -15.23 11.28 -13.34
N THR A 154 -14.00 11.75 -13.52
CA THR A 154 -12.86 11.19 -12.82
C THR A 154 -12.95 11.58 -11.35
N LEU A 155 -13.06 10.60 -10.46
CA LEU A 155 -13.07 10.83 -9.02
C LEU A 155 -11.78 10.32 -8.43
N GLN A 156 -11.31 10.99 -7.39
CA GLN A 156 -10.21 10.53 -6.56
C GLN A 156 -10.74 10.29 -5.16
N TYR A 157 -10.44 9.12 -4.60
CA TYR A 157 -11.02 8.71 -3.32
C TYR A 157 -10.01 7.95 -2.46
N LEU A 158 -10.29 7.95 -1.15
CA LEU A 158 -9.56 7.24 -0.12
C LEU A 158 -10.52 6.27 0.54
N GLU A 159 -10.11 5.02 0.69
CA GLU A 159 -10.92 4.03 1.38
C GLU A 159 -10.91 4.31 2.90
N GLU A 160 -12.07 4.18 3.55
CA GLU A 160 -12.21 4.46 4.97
C GLU A 160 -11.38 3.50 5.84
N SER A 161 -11.39 2.21 5.49
CA SER A 161 -10.69 1.13 6.21
C SER A 161 -9.19 1.42 6.37
N ILE A 162 -8.48 1.69 5.27
CA ILE A 162 -7.05 1.98 5.29
C ILE A 162 -6.75 3.27 6.05
N ALA A 163 -7.59 4.30 5.88
CA ALA A 163 -7.43 5.55 6.61
C ALA A 163 -7.56 5.34 8.12
N GLN A 164 -8.62 4.64 8.56
CA GLN A 164 -8.86 4.34 9.97
C GLN A 164 -7.77 3.43 10.55
N TRP A 165 -7.28 2.45 9.78
CA TRP A 165 -6.20 1.58 10.20
C TRP A 165 -4.91 2.36 10.47
N VAL A 166 -4.50 3.26 9.56
CA VAL A 166 -3.32 4.12 9.78
C VAL A 166 -3.55 5.11 10.93
N MET A 167 -4.76 5.67 11.05
CA MET A 167 -5.17 6.57 12.14
C MET A 167 -5.41 5.87 13.48
N SER A 168 -5.29 4.54 13.55
CA SER A 168 -5.37 3.80 14.83
C SER A 168 -4.24 4.17 15.80
N ARG A 169 -3.25 4.93 15.31
CA ARG A 169 -2.15 5.54 16.05
C ARG A 169 -2.23 7.06 15.94
N ASP A 170 -1.46 7.77 16.77
CA ASP A 170 -1.40 9.24 16.79
C ASP A 170 -0.79 9.84 15.50
N VAL A 171 -1.55 9.76 14.41
CA VAL A 171 -1.15 10.06 13.04
C VAL A 171 -2.25 10.90 12.37
N LEU A 172 -1.85 11.93 11.63
CA LEU A 172 -2.69 12.65 10.68
C LEU A 172 -2.52 12.02 9.30
N VAL A 173 -3.62 11.50 8.75
CA VAL A 173 -3.64 10.94 7.39
C VAL A 173 -4.01 12.03 6.39
N PHE A 174 -3.26 12.10 5.29
CA PHE A 174 -3.50 12.98 4.16
C PHE A 174 -3.67 12.16 2.90
N MET A 175 -4.82 12.31 2.22
CA MET A 175 -4.95 11.79 0.86
C MET A 175 -4.02 12.60 -0.07
N ILE A 176 -3.17 11.90 -0.81
CA ILE A 176 -2.35 12.51 -1.87
C ILE A 176 -3.13 12.35 -3.18
N PRO A 177 -3.64 13.44 -3.77
CA PRO A 177 -4.31 13.36 -5.06
C PRO A 177 -3.29 13.19 -6.19
N THR A 178 -3.72 12.58 -7.29
CA THR A 178 -3.00 12.63 -8.55
C THR A 178 -2.86 14.09 -8.99
N VAL A 179 -1.63 14.53 -9.18
CA VAL A 179 -1.34 15.87 -9.71
C VAL A 179 -1.45 15.79 -11.23
N ASN A 180 -2.63 16.10 -11.78
CA ASN A 180 -2.81 16.15 -13.21
C ASN A 180 -2.18 17.44 -13.76
N THR A 181 -1.04 17.35 -14.41
CA THR A 181 -0.37 18.49 -15.08
C THR A 181 -1.06 18.91 -16.38
N ASN A 182 -1.97 18.08 -16.92
CA ASN A 182 -2.67 18.31 -18.20
C ASN A 182 -4.16 18.62 -18.02
N GLY A 183 -4.62 18.88 -16.79
CA GLY A 183 -6.02 19.21 -16.51
C GLY A 183 -6.43 20.61 -16.98
N LEU A 184 -7.72 20.79 -17.29
CA LEU A 184 -8.33 22.08 -17.67
C LEU A 184 -8.36 23.13 -16.55
N VAL A 185 -7.91 22.77 -15.35
CA VAL A 185 -7.88 23.62 -14.16
C VAL A 185 -6.42 23.98 -13.88
N HIS A 186 -6.16 25.26 -13.64
CA HIS A 186 -4.83 25.86 -13.50
C HIS A 186 -3.74 24.90 -12.98
N PRO A 187 -2.64 24.69 -13.72
CA PRO A 187 -1.59 23.79 -13.29
C PRO A 187 -1.01 24.26 -11.95
N SER A 188 -1.10 23.41 -10.94
CA SER A 188 -0.44 23.66 -9.66
C SER A 188 1.07 23.63 -9.84
N ASN A 189 1.80 24.52 -9.15
CA ASN A 189 3.26 24.41 -9.08
C ASN A 189 3.73 23.31 -8.11
N ILE A 190 2.80 22.69 -7.37
CA ILE A 190 3.09 21.55 -6.49
C ILE A 190 3.51 20.36 -7.35
N ARG A 191 4.57 19.68 -6.93
CA ARG A 191 5.09 18.45 -7.53
C ARG A 191 4.98 17.30 -6.51
N LEU A 192 5.10 16.05 -6.95
CA LEU A 192 5.05 14.91 -6.04
C LEU A 192 6.14 14.95 -4.96
N ARG A 193 7.34 15.46 -5.30
CA ARG A 193 8.40 15.75 -4.32
C ARG A 193 7.99 16.66 -3.18
N ASP A 194 7.05 17.58 -3.41
CA ASP A 194 6.62 18.51 -2.35
C ASP A 194 5.77 17.80 -1.31
N TYR A 195 5.05 16.73 -1.69
CA TYR A 195 4.40 15.85 -0.73
C TYR A 195 5.44 15.10 0.11
N ALA A 196 6.47 14.52 -0.51
CA ALA A 196 7.55 13.83 0.20
C ALA A 196 8.30 14.75 1.20
N LYS A 197 8.42 16.06 0.90
CA LYS A 197 8.99 17.06 1.82
C LYS A 197 8.11 17.33 3.05
N HIS A 198 6.78 17.28 2.92
CA HIS A 198 5.85 17.71 3.97
C HIS A 198 5.22 16.56 4.75
N LEU A 199 5.36 15.34 4.25
CA LEU A 199 4.83 14.11 4.85
C LEU A 199 5.99 13.26 5.40
N ASP A 200 5.68 12.54 6.48
CA ASP A 200 6.64 11.76 7.24
C ASP A 200 6.76 10.31 6.72
N GLY A 201 5.81 9.86 5.87
CA GLY A 201 5.81 8.53 5.25
C GLY A 201 4.66 8.37 4.25
N LEU A 202 4.71 7.30 3.45
CA LEU A 202 3.73 7.00 2.40
C LEU A 202 3.10 5.61 2.60
N VAL A 203 1.79 5.54 2.40
CA VAL A 203 1.03 4.29 2.26
C VAL A 203 0.46 4.23 0.84
N LEU A 204 0.77 3.16 0.12
CA LEU A 204 0.17 2.84 -1.18
C LEU A 204 -0.98 1.86 -0.94
N GLN A 205 -2.22 2.31 -1.10
CA GLN A 205 -3.39 1.47 -0.86
C GLN A 205 -3.66 0.47 -2.00
N GLY A 206 -4.45 -0.57 -1.73
CA GLY A 206 -4.89 -1.54 -2.73
C GLY A 206 -5.72 -0.94 -3.87
N GLY A 207 -6.30 -1.76 -4.74
CA GLY A 207 -7.29 -1.36 -5.74
C GLY A 207 -7.12 -2.10 -7.07
N ALA A 208 -7.56 -1.48 -8.16
CA ALA A 208 -7.51 -2.06 -9.50
C ALA A 208 -6.09 -2.50 -9.92
N ASP A 209 -6.01 -3.52 -10.77
CA ASP A 209 -4.77 -4.14 -11.25
C ASP A 209 -3.68 -3.15 -11.67
N VAL A 210 -2.43 -3.55 -11.43
CA VAL A 210 -1.28 -2.86 -12.02
C VAL A 210 -1.24 -3.20 -13.51
N SER A 211 -1.12 -2.18 -14.36
CA SER A 211 -1.09 -2.37 -15.80
C SER A 211 0.15 -3.17 -16.23
N PRO A 212 -0.01 -4.21 -17.06
CA PRO A 212 1.12 -4.95 -17.64
C PRO A 212 2.15 -4.08 -18.35
N GLN A 213 1.70 -2.96 -18.91
CA GLN A 213 2.57 -2.00 -19.58
C GLN A 213 3.57 -1.33 -18.61
N SER A 214 3.25 -1.27 -17.33
CA SER A 214 4.11 -0.69 -16.28
C SER A 214 5.33 -1.57 -15.96
N TYR A 215 5.29 -2.86 -16.32
CA TYR A 215 6.42 -3.80 -16.24
C TYR A 215 6.76 -4.43 -17.60
N ALA A 216 6.56 -3.65 -18.68
CA ALA A 216 6.96 -3.98 -20.05
C ALA A 216 6.35 -5.26 -20.63
N GLN A 217 5.13 -5.61 -20.22
CA GLN A 217 4.35 -6.72 -20.78
C GLN A 217 3.07 -6.24 -21.46
N ALA A 218 2.50 -7.10 -22.30
CA ALA A 218 1.17 -6.93 -22.85
C ALA A 218 0.14 -7.61 -21.92
N ALA A 219 -1.07 -7.06 -21.88
CA ALA A 219 -2.16 -7.72 -21.18
C ALA A 219 -2.49 -9.06 -21.84
N THR A 220 -2.52 -10.14 -21.07
CA THR A 220 -2.91 -11.47 -21.55
C THR A 220 -4.40 -11.52 -21.87
N ARG A 221 -5.21 -10.69 -21.21
CA ARG A 221 -6.64 -10.51 -21.47
C ARG A 221 -7.05 -9.02 -21.39
N PRO A 222 -8.04 -8.58 -22.19
CA PRO A 222 -8.48 -7.17 -22.20
C PRO A 222 -8.92 -6.61 -20.83
N GLU A 223 -9.56 -7.44 -20.01
CA GLU A 223 -10.05 -7.11 -18.67
C GLU A 223 -8.92 -6.86 -17.65
N TRP A 224 -7.70 -7.35 -17.91
CA TRP A 224 -6.52 -7.18 -17.04
C TRP A 224 -5.57 -6.10 -17.55
N SER A 225 -6.13 -5.08 -18.21
CA SER A 225 -5.36 -3.94 -18.73
C SER A 225 -4.79 -3.05 -17.61
N GLY A 226 -5.37 -3.11 -16.42
CA GLY A 226 -4.97 -2.34 -15.24
C GLY A 226 -5.14 -0.83 -15.38
N ASP A 227 -4.70 -0.09 -14.36
CA ASP A 227 -4.80 1.37 -14.33
C ASP A 227 -3.44 2.05 -14.52
N ARG A 228 -3.00 2.16 -15.78
CA ARG A 228 -1.71 2.79 -16.11
C ARG A 228 -1.61 4.24 -15.64
N VAL A 229 -2.72 4.98 -15.61
CA VAL A 229 -2.72 6.38 -15.16
C VAL A 229 -2.37 6.45 -13.67
N ARG A 230 -3.00 5.57 -12.87
CA ARG A 230 -2.69 5.45 -11.44
C ARG A 230 -1.27 4.92 -11.23
N ASP A 231 -0.84 3.92 -11.99
CA ASP A 231 0.51 3.34 -11.90
C ASP A 231 1.58 4.43 -12.04
N MET A 232 1.53 5.23 -13.11
CA MET A 232 2.54 6.26 -13.37
C MET A 232 2.66 7.26 -12.22
N TYR A 233 1.52 7.72 -11.70
CA TYR A 233 1.48 8.64 -10.56
C TYR A 233 2.07 8.01 -9.29
N GLU A 234 1.66 6.78 -8.94
CA GLU A 234 2.14 6.15 -7.70
C GLU A 234 3.58 5.67 -7.81
N LEU A 235 4.07 5.30 -9.00
CA LEU A 235 5.49 5.01 -9.25
C LEU A 235 6.36 6.25 -9.03
N GLU A 236 5.94 7.40 -9.55
CA GLU A 236 6.64 8.67 -9.32
C GLU A 236 6.58 9.07 -7.83
N LEU A 237 5.43 8.88 -7.18
CA LEU A 237 5.27 9.14 -5.74
C LEU A 237 6.19 8.24 -4.89
N LEU A 238 6.22 6.95 -5.18
CA LEU A 238 7.11 5.98 -4.53
C LEU A 238 8.57 6.39 -4.68
N HIS A 239 8.99 6.75 -5.89
CA HIS A 239 10.33 7.24 -6.17
C HIS A 239 10.67 8.47 -5.31
N GLU A 240 9.82 9.50 -5.31
CA GLU A 240 10.08 10.75 -4.55
C GLU A 240 10.14 10.52 -3.03
N PHE A 241 9.37 9.57 -2.47
CA PHE A 241 9.47 9.22 -1.05
C PHE A 241 10.75 8.43 -0.73
N ILE A 242 11.15 7.49 -1.60
CA ILE A 242 12.40 6.73 -1.42
C ILE A 242 13.61 7.66 -1.51
N GLU A 243 13.66 8.55 -2.50
CA GLU A 243 14.74 9.53 -2.66
C GLU A 243 14.84 10.49 -1.47
N ALA A 244 13.70 10.85 -0.86
CA ALA A 244 13.66 11.62 0.37
C ALA A 244 14.03 10.81 1.64
N GLY A 245 14.35 9.52 1.50
CA GLY A 245 14.66 8.62 2.61
C GLY A 245 13.46 8.35 3.52
N LYS A 246 12.23 8.57 3.04
CA LYS A 246 10.99 8.37 3.81
C LYS A 246 10.51 6.93 3.71
N PRO A 247 9.86 6.40 4.76
CA PRO A 247 9.35 5.05 4.73
C PRO A 247 8.13 4.92 3.81
N VAL A 248 7.98 3.73 3.23
CA VAL A 248 6.82 3.38 2.38
C VAL A 248 6.24 2.04 2.79
N LEU A 249 4.91 1.97 2.86
CA LEU A 249 4.16 0.75 3.08
C LEU A 249 3.17 0.54 1.91
N GLY A 250 3.28 -0.57 1.19
CA GLY A 250 2.37 -0.93 0.12
C GLY A 250 1.42 -2.05 0.52
N ILE A 251 0.12 -1.88 0.30
CA ILE A 251 -0.92 -2.85 0.64
C ILE A 251 -1.57 -3.39 -0.64
N CYS A 252 -1.64 -4.72 -0.75
CA CYS A 252 -2.13 -5.47 -1.91
C CYS A 252 -1.50 -4.97 -3.21
N ARG A 253 -2.24 -4.22 -4.03
CA ARG A 253 -1.73 -3.54 -5.21
C ARG A 253 -0.48 -2.68 -4.93
N GLY A 254 -0.39 -2.04 -3.76
CA GLY A 254 0.79 -1.27 -3.37
C GLY A 254 2.05 -2.13 -3.25
N CYS A 255 1.94 -3.39 -2.80
CA CYS A 255 3.04 -4.35 -2.79
C CYS A 255 3.52 -4.67 -4.21
N GLN A 256 2.58 -4.94 -5.11
CA GLN A 256 2.84 -5.22 -6.51
C GLN A 256 3.53 -4.03 -7.20
N LEU A 257 3.07 -2.81 -6.92
CA LEU A 257 3.65 -1.60 -7.48
C LEU A 257 5.08 -1.36 -6.98
N ILE A 258 5.37 -1.62 -5.70
CA ILE A 258 6.74 -1.59 -5.17
C ILE A 258 7.63 -2.56 -5.95
N ASN A 259 7.17 -3.79 -6.18
CA ASN A 259 7.93 -4.77 -6.97
C ASN A 259 8.25 -4.26 -8.38
N VAL A 260 7.24 -3.74 -9.07
CA VAL A 260 7.36 -3.18 -10.43
C VAL A 260 8.32 -1.98 -10.46
N ALA A 261 8.27 -1.09 -9.47
CA ALA A 261 9.17 0.06 -9.38
C ALA A 261 10.66 -0.35 -9.30
N PHE A 262 10.94 -1.49 -8.70
CA PHE A 262 12.29 -2.06 -8.63
C PHE A 262 12.63 -2.99 -9.81
N GLY A 263 11.79 -3.02 -10.85
CA GLY A 263 12.01 -3.76 -12.09
C GLY A 263 11.55 -5.22 -12.05
N GLY A 264 10.70 -5.59 -11.09
CA GLY A 264 10.05 -6.89 -11.06
C GLY A 264 8.84 -6.99 -12.00
N THR A 265 8.26 -8.18 -12.09
CA THR A 265 7.06 -8.48 -12.88
C THR A 265 5.97 -9.10 -12.01
N LEU A 266 4.76 -9.21 -12.55
CA LEU A 266 3.61 -9.81 -11.88
C LEU A 266 3.09 -11.02 -12.67
N TYR A 267 2.48 -11.96 -11.96
CA TYR A 267 1.46 -12.81 -12.54
C TYR A 267 0.24 -11.92 -12.81
N GLN A 268 -0.28 -11.97 -14.03
CA GLN A 268 -1.45 -11.17 -14.41
C GLN A 268 -2.73 -11.78 -13.85
N ASP A 269 -2.72 -13.09 -13.65
CA ASP A 269 -3.78 -13.81 -12.97
C ASP A 269 -3.26 -15.14 -12.42
N ILE A 270 -3.25 -15.29 -11.10
CA ILE A 270 -2.76 -16.48 -10.40
C ILE A 270 -3.50 -17.73 -10.86
N ALA A 271 -4.82 -17.64 -11.06
CA ALA A 271 -5.65 -18.79 -11.41
C ALA A 271 -5.27 -19.41 -12.77
N SER A 272 -4.89 -18.58 -13.74
CA SER A 272 -4.48 -19.03 -15.08
C SER A 272 -2.97 -19.22 -15.22
N ASP A 273 -2.16 -18.35 -14.62
CA ASP A 273 -0.69 -18.40 -14.72
C ASP A 273 -0.08 -19.46 -13.80
N VAL A 274 -0.73 -19.78 -12.67
CA VAL A 274 -0.28 -20.78 -11.67
C VAL A 274 -1.43 -21.74 -11.32
N PRO A 275 -1.78 -22.70 -12.18
CA PRO A 275 -2.97 -23.56 -12.00
C PRO A 275 -2.99 -24.42 -10.72
N THR A 276 -1.83 -24.60 -10.08
CA THR A 276 -1.70 -25.33 -8.81
C THR A 276 -1.89 -24.46 -7.57
N ALA A 277 -2.03 -23.14 -7.76
CA ALA A 277 -2.23 -22.19 -6.68
C ALA A 277 -3.60 -22.35 -6.03
N ILE A 278 -3.69 -21.98 -4.75
CA ILE A 278 -4.98 -21.88 -4.08
C ILE A 278 -5.73 -20.61 -4.56
N PRO A 279 -7.05 -20.51 -4.35
CA PRO A 279 -7.77 -19.29 -4.66
C PRO A 279 -7.37 -18.14 -3.73
N HIS A 280 -6.61 -17.17 -4.26
CA HIS A 280 -6.29 -15.89 -3.58
C HIS A 280 -7.41 -14.84 -3.67
N VAL A 281 -8.47 -15.15 -4.41
CA VAL A 281 -9.75 -14.43 -4.39
C VAL A 281 -10.87 -15.41 -4.73
N ASN A 282 -12.02 -15.28 -4.06
CA ASN A 282 -13.21 -16.09 -4.34
C ASN A 282 -14.49 -15.33 -3.92
N GLU A 283 -15.65 -16.00 -4.04
CA GLU A 283 -16.96 -15.42 -3.71
C GLU A 283 -17.11 -15.00 -2.23
N GLN A 284 -16.30 -15.54 -1.32
CA GLN A 284 -16.28 -15.14 0.10
C GLN A 284 -15.57 -13.81 0.32
N TYR A 285 -14.80 -13.34 -0.67
CA TYR A 285 -14.13 -12.04 -0.73
C TYR A 285 -13.41 -11.70 0.59
N ASP A 286 -13.96 -10.81 1.43
CA ASP A 286 -13.38 -10.40 2.71
C ASP A 286 -13.15 -11.56 3.71
N SER A 287 -13.85 -12.69 3.55
CA SER A 287 -13.73 -13.89 4.39
C SER A 287 -12.86 -14.99 3.79
N ASN A 288 -12.15 -14.72 2.70
CA ASN A 288 -11.17 -15.64 2.15
C ASN A 288 -9.84 -15.50 2.92
N TYR A 289 -9.30 -16.62 3.40
CA TYR A 289 -8.09 -16.64 4.23
C TYR A 289 -7.12 -17.74 3.79
N HIS A 290 -5.83 -17.51 3.98
CA HIS A 290 -4.81 -18.56 3.84
C HIS A 290 -3.67 -18.39 4.84
N ALA A 291 -2.92 -19.48 5.03
CA ALA A 291 -1.71 -19.46 5.85
C ALA A 291 -0.57 -18.71 5.16
N LEU A 292 0.29 -18.09 5.97
CA LEU A 292 1.58 -17.53 5.58
C LEU A 292 2.72 -18.35 6.18
N HIS A 293 3.80 -18.47 5.42
CA HIS A 293 5.11 -18.90 5.90
C HIS A 293 6.12 -17.77 5.74
N PHE A 294 6.99 -17.63 6.73
CA PHE A 294 8.08 -16.67 6.67
C PHE A 294 9.38 -17.39 6.27
N PRO A 295 10.04 -16.99 5.16
CA PRO A 295 11.35 -17.52 4.81
C PRO A 295 12.39 -17.26 5.91
N GLN A 296 13.42 -18.10 5.97
CA GLN A 296 14.54 -17.90 6.89
C GLN A 296 15.18 -16.52 6.67
N GLY A 297 15.36 -15.76 7.76
CA GLY A 297 15.92 -14.40 7.69
C GLY A 297 14.89 -13.30 7.37
N SER A 298 13.60 -13.65 7.27
CA SER A 298 12.52 -12.67 7.18
C SER A 298 12.55 -11.71 8.37
N SER A 299 12.68 -10.42 8.05
CA SER A 299 12.59 -9.35 9.05
C SER A 299 11.16 -9.18 9.57
N LEU A 300 10.18 -9.51 8.73
CA LEU A 300 8.77 -9.51 9.09
C LEU A 300 8.47 -10.54 10.20
N ALA A 301 9.03 -11.75 10.12
CA ALA A 301 8.89 -12.76 11.17
C ALA A 301 9.30 -12.22 12.55
N GLY A 302 10.42 -11.48 12.60
CA GLY A 302 10.91 -10.84 13.84
C GLY A 302 10.01 -9.70 14.34
N MET A 303 9.23 -9.05 13.47
CA MET A 303 8.27 -8.01 13.85
C MET A 303 7.01 -8.61 14.46
N VAL A 304 6.43 -9.63 13.83
CA VAL A 304 5.14 -10.21 14.26
C VAL A 304 5.29 -11.29 15.34
N LYS A 305 6.50 -11.84 15.53
CA LYS A 305 6.83 -12.81 16.59
C LYS A 305 5.91 -14.04 16.61
N THR A 306 5.48 -14.50 15.44
CA THR A 306 4.74 -15.75 15.26
C THR A 306 5.36 -16.57 14.14
N GLU A 307 5.29 -17.89 14.26
CA GLU A 307 5.72 -18.85 13.22
C GLU A 307 4.57 -19.26 12.30
N ASN A 308 3.33 -19.19 12.80
CA ASN A 308 2.11 -19.49 12.05
C ASN A 308 1.25 -18.23 11.97
N ALA A 309 0.92 -17.82 10.75
CA ALA A 309 0.10 -16.64 10.52
C ALA A 309 -0.99 -16.97 9.50
N ILE A 310 -2.18 -16.44 9.73
CA ILE A 310 -3.30 -16.50 8.78
C ILE A 310 -3.65 -15.07 8.40
N VAL A 311 -3.88 -14.83 7.11
CA VAL A 311 -4.24 -13.51 6.58
C VAL A 311 -5.42 -13.63 5.63
N ASN A 312 -6.09 -12.50 5.38
CA ASN A 312 -7.11 -12.41 4.36
C ASN A 312 -6.51 -12.29 2.95
N SER A 313 -7.30 -12.62 1.94
CA SER A 313 -6.82 -12.69 0.56
C SER A 313 -7.90 -12.32 -0.44
N ILE A 314 -7.66 -11.25 -1.18
CA ILE A 314 -8.58 -10.64 -2.17
C ILE A 314 -7.75 -10.07 -3.32
N HIS A 315 -6.92 -10.92 -3.92
CA HIS A 315 -6.10 -10.55 -5.06
C HIS A 315 -6.01 -11.71 -6.05
N HIS A 316 -6.01 -11.37 -7.34
CA HIS A 316 -5.75 -12.34 -8.40
C HIS A 316 -4.40 -12.08 -9.09
N GLN A 317 -3.78 -10.91 -8.89
CA GLN A 317 -2.39 -10.64 -9.27
C GLN A 317 -1.44 -10.92 -8.10
N ALA A 318 -0.20 -11.27 -8.41
CA ALA A 318 0.87 -11.42 -7.42
C ALA A 318 2.25 -11.17 -8.05
N VAL A 319 3.27 -11.02 -7.21
CA VAL A 319 4.67 -10.93 -7.68
C VAL A 319 5.10 -12.22 -8.37
N HIS A 320 5.63 -12.11 -9.59
CA HIS A 320 6.23 -13.21 -10.34
C HIS A 320 7.75 -13.15 -10.27
N ASN A 321 8.39 -12.24 -10.99
CA ASN A 321 9.82 -11.97 -10.82
C ASN A 321 10.01 -10.85 -9.79
N LEU A 322 10.80 -11.14 -8.76
CA LEU A 322 11.15 -10.16 -7.74
C LEU A 322 12.08 -9.07 -8.31
N GLY A 323 11.75 -7.81 -8.02
CA GLY A 323 12.57 -6.66 -8.40
C GLY A 323 13.91 -6.59 -7.68
N ARG A 324 14.78 -5.69 -8.15
CA ARG A 324 16.15 -5.55 -7.65
C ARG A 324 16.17 -5.08 -6.20
N ASP A 325 17.15 -5.60 -5.44
CA ASP A 325 17.38 -5.26 -4.02
C ASP A 325 16.21 -5.55 -3.07
N LEU A 326 15.15 -6.20 -3.55
CA LEU A 326 14.05 -6.69 -2.72
C LEU A 326 14.41 -8.06 -2.10
N SER A 327 13.80 -8.36 -0.95
CA SER A 327 13.72 -9.69 -0.35
C SER A 327 12.26 -10.10 -0.22
N VAL A 328 12.00 -11.41 -0.31
CA VAL A 328 10.70 -12.00 0.06
C VAL A 328 10.66 -12.11 1.58
N GLU A 329 9.61 -11.58 2.18
CA GLU A 329 9.41 -11.56 3.63
C GLU A 329 8.34 -12.56 4.09
N ALA A 330 7.38 -12.89 3.23
CA ALA A 330 6.40 -13.93 3.47
C ALA A 330 5.94 -14.54 2.14
N VAL A 331 5.52 -15.80 2.19
CA VAL A 331 4.88 -16.52 1.09
C VAL A 331 3.61 -17.19 1.58
N SER A 332 2.66 -17.43 0.70
CA SER A 332 1.50 -18.25 0.98
C SER A 332 1.93 -19.69 1.25
N GLY A 333 1.23 -20.34 2.19
CA GLY A 333 1.65 -21.62 2.70
C GLY A 333 1.74 -22.76 1.67
N PRO A 334 0.65 -23.07 0.95
CA PRO A 334 0.57 -24.26 0.10
C PRO A 334 1.19 -24.09 -1.29
N ASP A 335 1.24 -22.88 -1.83
CA ASP A 335 1.57 -22.61 -3.24
C ASP A 335 2.71 -21.60 -3.43
N GLN A 336 3.26 -21.06 -2.33
CA GLN A 336 4.49 -20.26 -2.32
C GLN A 336 4.40 -18.94 -3.13
N ILE A 337 3.19 -18.43 -3.34
CA ILE A 337 2.96 -17.09 -3.89
C ILE A 337 3.54 -16.06 -2.92
N VAL A 338 4.23 -15.05 -3.45
CA VAL A 338 4.87 -14.01 -2.65
C VAL A 338 3.80 -13.12 -2.02
N GLU A 339 3.81 -13.04 -0.69
CA GLU A 339 2.82 -12.34 0.11
C GLU A 339 3.37 -11.09 0.80
N ALA A 340 4.69 -11.03 1.00
CA ALA A 340 5.33 -9.79 1.45
C ALA A 340 6.72 -9.63 0.86
N ILE A 341 7.10 -8.38 0.62
CA ILE A 341 8.42 -8.00 0.11
C ILE A 341 9.00 -6.84 0.92
N ARG A 342 10.33 -6.73 0.94
CA ARG A 342 11.02 -5.60 1.56
C ARG A 342 12.18 -5.12 0.72
N TYR A 343 12.34 -3.81 0.59
CA TYR A 343 13.53 -3.21 -0.01
C TYR A 343 14.64 -3.07 1.03
N ARG A 344 15.82 -3.60 0.68
CA ARG A 344 16.93 -3.78 1.64
C ARG A 344 17.80 -2.55 1.84
N LYS A 345 17.66 -1.53 0.99
CA LYS A 345 18.51 -0.31 1.03
C LYS A 345 17.82 0.89 1.67
N ALA A 346 16.64 0.73 2.26
CA ALA A 346 15.95 1.77 3.03
C ALA A 346 15.56 1.27 4.43
N PRO A 347 15.41 2.16 5.43
CA PRO A 347 15.00 1.77 6.77
C PRO A 347 13.68 0.99 6.78
N PHE A 348 12.68 1.45 6.01
CA PHE A 348 11.40 0.79 5.88
C PHE A 348 10.76 1.06 4.52
N VAL A 349 10.83 0.09 3.62
CA VAL A 349 10.00 0.05 2.41
C VAL A 349 9.53 -1.39 2.27
N MET A 350 8.24 -1.63 2.51
CA MET A 350 7.65 -2.96 2.63
C MET A 350 6.33 -3.03 1.88
N GLY A 351 6.10 -4.14 1.19
CA GLY A 351 4.83 -4.48 0.56
C GLY A 351 4.20 -5.68 1.25
N LEU A 352 2.90 -5.63 1.52
CA LEU A 352 2.07 -6.75 1.99
C LEU A 352 0.98 -7.00 0.96
N GLN A 353 0.72 -8.25 0.61
CA GLN A 353 -0.25 -8.62 -0.41
C GLN A 353 -1.67 -8.77 0.17
N TRP A 354 -1.78 -9.10 1.46
CA TRP A 354 -3.04 -9.08 2.21
C TRP A 354 -3.45 -7.67 2.65
N HIS A 355 -4.63 -7.55 3.26
CA HIS A 355 -5.23 -6.29 3.69
C HIS A 355 -5.32 -6.21 5.22
N PRO A 356 -4.27 -5.72 5.92
CA PRO A 356 -4.27 -5.60 7.38
C PRO A 356 -5.40 -4.72 7.93
N GLU A 357 -5.93 -3.80 7.13
CA GLU A 357 -7.05 -2.93 7.46
C GLU A 357 -8.39 -3.68 7.66
N PHE A 358 -8.49 -4.94 7.21
CA PHE A 358 -9.67 -5.78 7.41
C PHE A 358 -9.54 -6.75 8.59
N HIS A 359 -8.40 -6.75 9.28
CA HIS A 359 -8.19 -7.58 10.46
C HIS A 359 -8.93 -6.96 11.66
N ARG A 360 -10.16 -7.41 11.90
CA ARG A 360 -11.01 -6.91 12.99
C ARG A 360 -10.63 -7.54 14.34
N ALA A 361 -10.77 -6.75 15.41
CA ALA A 361 -10.80 -7.29 16.77
C ALA A 361 -12.03 -8.21 16.94
N GLY A 362 -11.80 -9.48 17.28
CA GLY A 362 -12.87 -10.46 17.54
C GLY A 362 -13.27 -11.38 16.36
N GLY A 363 -12.53 -11.36 15.24
CA GLY A 363 -12.65 -12.34 14.14
C GLY A 363 -11.85 -13.64 14.38
N PRO A 364 -11.74 -14.55 13.38
CA PRO A 364 -10.74 -15.61 13.41
C PRO A 364 -9.36 -15.03 13.73
N GLU A 365 -8.46 -15.81 14.34
CA GLU A 365 -7.14 -15.35 14.79
C GLU A 365 -6.22 -15.04 13.60
N LEU A 366 -6.49 -13.91 12.94
CA LEU A 366 -5.67 -13.35 11.87
C LEU A 366 -4.41 -12.73 12.46
N LEU A 367 -3.38 -12.62 11.63
CA LEU A 367 -2.11 -11.99 11.99
C LEU A 367 -2.34 -10.59 12.56
N ASP A 368 -1.86 -10.36 13.79
CA ASP A 368 -1.79 -9.00 14.33
C ASP A 368 -0.78 -8.18 13.53
N CYS A 369 -1.30 -7.26 12.72
CA CYS A 369 -0.50 -6.39 11.85
C CYS A 369 -0.06 -5.10 12.57
N THR A 370 -0.41 -4.94 13.84
CA THR A 370 0.01 -3.81 14.67
C THR A 370 1.53 -3.60 14.69
N PRO A 371 2.37 -4.65 14.88
CA PRO A 371 3.82 -4.47 14.91
C PRO A 371 4.40 -3.95 13.59
N ILE A 372 3.75 -4.26 12.46
CA ILE A 372 4.15 -3.77 11.14
C ILE A 372 3.90 -2.27 11.05
N LEU A 373 2.69 -1.83 11.40
CA LEU A 373 2.33 -0.41 11.42
C LEU A 373 3.24 0.37 12.38
N ASP A 374 3.51 -0.16 13.56
CA ASP A 374 4.41 0.47 14.53
C ASP A 374 5.84 0.59 14.01
N SER A 375 6.33 -0.40 13.27
CA SER A 375 7.65 -0.37 12.65
C SER A 375 7.72 0.69 11.53
N PHE A 376 6.69 0.80 10.70
CA PHE A 376 6.54 1.85 9.68
C PHE A 376 6.54 3.26 10.32
N LEU A 377 5.72 3.47 11.34
CA LEU A 377 5.60 4.76 12.02
C LEU A 377 6.85 5.13 12.81
N ARG A 378 7.56 4.14 13.39
CA ARG A 378 8.88 4.37 13.99
C ARG A 378 9.86 4.86 12.94
N ALA A 379 9.95 4.21 11.79
CA ALA A 379 10.81 4.66 10.69
C ALA A 379 10.43 6.10 10.27
N ALA A 380 9.14 6.42 10.19
CA ALA A 380 8.67 7.77 9.84
C ALA A 380 9.13 8.84 10.85
N ARG A 381 9.19 8.49 12.14
CA ARG A 381 9.74 9.39 13.18
C ARG A 381 11.25 9.56 13.04
N GLU A 382 11.97 8.49 12.71
CA GLU A 382 13.44 8.48 12.62
C GLU A 382 13.95 9.22 11.37
N THR A 383 13.17 9.23 10.28
CA THR A 383 13.52 9.92 9.02
C THR A 383 12.88 11.30 8.90
N ARG A 384 12.40 11.86 10.01
CA ARG A 384 11.78 13.18 10.07
C ARG A 384 12.86 14.25 10.25
N PHE A 385 13.17 14.98 9.18
CA PHE A 385 14.11 16.10 9.17
C PHE A 385 13.50 17.33 8.52
#